data_AF-A0A6N7L410-F1
#
_entry.id   AF-A0A6N7L410-F1
#
_cell.length_a   1.000
_cell.length_b   1.000
_cell.length_c   1.000
_cell.angle_alpha   90.00
_cell.angle_beta   90.00
_cell.angle_gamma   90.00
#
_symmetry.space_group_name_H-M   'P 1'
#
loop_
_entity.id
_entity.type
_entity.pdbx_description
1 polymer ?
#
loop_
_entity_poly.entity_id
_entity_poly.type
_entity_poly.pdbx_seq_one_letter_code
_entity_poly.pdbx_strand_id
1 'polypeptide(L)'
;MTSHRTAPAGSDPAQGITALMEARYRDHADFAALIVTPEEAPQAVRAAVSQVAGCWQVVLSAPDAAAAAWQILRAALVARAAPQALAPVAHLSAAQQDLVLMRHVLGWSDTRITTVTGLDQAALAAATRALTGTAKPPTAHVPRQG
;
A
#
# COMPACT_ATOMS: atom_id res chain seq x y z
N MET A 1 33.99 6.16 39.08
CA MET A 1 33.95 5.60 37.71
C MET A 1 32.50 5.39 37.33
N THR A 2 31.86 6.43 36.81
CA THR A 2 30.47 6.40 36.37
C THR A 2 30.51 6.19 34.87
N SER A 3 30.21 4.97 34.43
CA SER A 3 30.11 4.64 33.00
C SER A 3 28.91 5.38 32.43
N HIS A 4 29.18 6.53 31.78
CA HIS A 4 28.24 7.15 30.88
C HIS A 4 27.98 6.17 29.73
N ARG A 5 26.79 5.58 29.74
CA ARG A 5 26.25 4.87 28.57
C ARG A 5 26.07 5.94 27.49
N THR A 6 27.03 6.05 26.60
CA THR A 6 26.92 6.85 25.38
C THR A 6 25.77 6.27 24.56
N ALA A 7 24.62 6.94 24.54
CA ALA A 7 23.58 6.64 23.58
C ALA A 7 24.20 6.81 22.17
N PRO A 8 23.99 5.86 21.23
CA PRO A 8 24.44 6.11 19.86
C PRO A 8 23.77 7.40 19.37
N ALA A 9 24.57 8.27 18.77
CA ALA A 9 24.14 9.53 18.17
C ALA A 9 22.86 9.31 17.34
N GLY A 10 21.89 10.20 17.54
CA GLY A 10 20.49 10.03 17.16
C GLY A 10 20.28 9.45 15.76
N SER A 11 19.56 8.34 15.69
CA SER A 11 19.02 7.83 14.44
C SER A 11 18.09 8.88 13.84
N ASP A 12 18.42 9.39 12.66
CA ASP A 12 17.51 10.22 11.89
C ASP A 12 16.21 9.44 11.65
N PRO A 13 15.04 9.90 12.11
CA PRO A 13 13.77 9.21 11.89
C PRO A 13 13.48 8.97 10.40
N ALA A 14 13.94 9.84 9.50
CA ALA A 14 13.83 9.62 8.06
C ALA A 14 14.67 8.43 7.59
N GLN A 15 15.85 8.22 8.19
CA GLN A 15 16.71 7.07 7.90
C GLN A 15 16.08 5.76 8.42
N GLY A 16 15.46 5.79 9.61
CA GLY A 16 14.73 4.64 10.16
C GLY A 16 13.56 4.21 9.29
N ILE A 17 12.77 5.17 8.80
CA ILE A 17 11.66 4.90 7.87
C ILE A 17 12.19 4.36 6.54
N THR A 18 13.26 4.96 6.00
CA THR A 18 13.88 4.49 4.76
C THR A 18 14.30 3.02 4.88
N ALA A 19 15.01 2.66 5.95
CA ALA A 19 15.45 1.28 6.18
C ALA A 19 14.28 0.28 6.32
N LEU A 20 13.18 0.71 6.97
CA LEU A 20 11.96 -0.11 7.07
C LEU A 20 11.33 -0.37 5.69
N MET A 21 11.25 0.65 4.85
CA MET A 21 10.70 0.54 3.49
C MET A 21 11.61 -0.28 2.58
N GLU A 22 12.93 -0.13 2.69
CA GLU A 22 13.92 -0.92 1.94
C GLU A 22 13.88 -2.41 2.29
N ALA A 23 13.63 -2.76 3.56
CA ALA A 23 13.43 -4.15 3.97
C ALA A 23 12.25 -4.83 3.25
N ARG A 24 11.32 -4.04 2.70
CA ARG A 24 10.15 -4.49 1.94
C ARG A 24 10.21 -4.06 0.47
N TYR A 25 11.38 -3.69 -0.03
CA TYR A 25 11.54 -3.14 -1.38
C TYR A 25 10.96 -4.03 -2.48
N ARG A 26 11.15 -5.35 -2.39
CA ARG A 26 10.60 -6.30 -3.38
C ARG A 26 9.08 -6.22 -3.45
N ASP A 27 8.43 -6.17 -2.29
CA ASP A 27 6.97 -6.10 -2.19
C ASP A 27 6.45 -4.78 -2.79
N HIS A 28 7.15 -3.67 -2.51
CA HIS A 28 6.84 -2.37 -3.11
C HIS A 28 7.07 -2.34 -4.63
N ALA A 29 8.11 -3.02 -5.13
CA ALA A 29 8.42 -3.10 -6.55
C ALA A 29 7.42 -3.95 -7.33
N ASP A 30 7.00 -5.09 -6.77
CA ASP A 30 5.95 -5.94 -7.35
C ASP A 30 4.65 -5.16 -7.50
N PHE A 31 4.26 -4.39 -6.47
CA PHE A 31 3.09 -3.51 -6.54
C PHE A 31 3.26 -2.37 -7.54
N ALA A 32 4.42 -1.71 -7.55
CA ALA A 32 4.70 -0.63 -8.49
C ALA A 32 4.60 -1.08 -9.94
N ALA A 33 5.05 -2.30 -10.27
CA ALA A 33 4.96 -2.87 -11.61
C ALA A 33 3.52 -3.12 -12.10
N LEU A 34 2.51 -3.07 -11.21
CA LEU A 34 1.10 -3.09 -11.60
C LEU A 34 0.56 -1.71 -12.02
N ILE A 35 1.22 -0.65 -11.56
CA ILE A 35 0.74 0.73 -11.62
C ILE A 35 1.51 1.55 -12.65
N VAL A 36 2.83 1.33 -12.69
CA VAL A 36 3.75 1.88 -13.69
C VAL A 36 4.29 0.74 -14.54
N THR A 37 5.10 1.06 -15.56
CA THR A 37 5.76 0.01 -16.34
C THR A 37 6.78 -0.75 -15.47
N PRO A 38 7.00 -2.06 -15.71
CA PRO A 38 7.99 -2.84 -14.95
C PRO A 38 9.41 -2.26 -15.00
N GLU A 39 9.77 -1.56 -16.07
CA GLU A 39 11.06 -0.89 -16.25
C GLU A 39 11.19 0.33 -15.32
N GLU A 40 10.10 1.09 -15.14
CA GLU A 40 10.08 2.28 -14.29
C GLU A 40 9.88 1.96 -12.80
N ALA A 41 9.33 0.79 -12.48
CA ALA A 41 8.99 0.39 -11.12
C ALA A 41 10.13 0.58 -10.10
N PRO A 42 11.39 0.17 -10.36
CA PRO A 42 12.48 0.37 -9.41
C PRO A 42 12.77 1.83 -9.10
N GLN A 43 12.70 2.70 -10.10
CA GLN A 43 12.92 4.15 -9.94
C GLN A 43 11.73 4.81 -9.25
N ALA A 44 10.52 4.41 -9.60
CA ALA A 44 9.29 4.91 -9.00
C ALA A 44 9.24 4.58 -7.50
N VAL A 45 9.62 3.36 -7.10
CA VAL A 45 9.70 2.97 -5.68
C VAL A 45 10.76 3.79 -4.94
N ARG A 46 11.97 3.99 -5.50
CA ARG A 46 13.00 4.82 -4.86
C ARG A 46 12.54 6.27 -4.63
N ALA A 47 11.86 6.84 -5.62
CA ALA A 47 11.29 8.18 -5.51
C ALA A 47 10.18 8.23 -4.44
N ALA A 48 9.29 7.23 -4.42
CA ALA A 48 8.23 7.13 -3.42
C ALA A 48 8.78 6.95 -2.00
N VAL A 49 9.81 6.11 -1.80
CA VAL A 49 10.48 5.95 -0.50
C VAL A 49 11.11 7.27 -0.04
N SER A 50 11.75 8.01 -0.94
CA SER A 50 12.30 9.34 -0.63
C SER A 50 11.20 10.32 -0.21
N GLN A 51 10.02 10.24 -0.82
CA GLN A 51 8.87 11.05 -0.45
C GLN A 51 8.31 10.66 0.94
N VAL A 52 8.22 9.37 1.23
CA VAL A 52 7.82 8.88 2.57
C VAL A 52 8.81 9.37 3.63
N ALA A 53 10.11 9.29 3.36
CA ALA A 53 11.15 9.80 4.25
C ALA A 53 11.04 11.33 4.45
N GLY A 54 10.73 12.10 3.40
CA GLY A 54 10.44 13.53 3.51
C GLY A 54 9.20 13.85 4.34
N CYS A 55 8.25 12.91 4.44
CA CYS A 55 7.03 13.01 5.25
C CYS A 55 7.15 12.33 6.62
N TRP A 56 8.37 12.09 7.14
CA TRP A 56 8.59 11.31 8.36
C TRP A 56 7.77 11.77 9.57
N GLN A 57 7.56 13.08 9.75
CA GLN A 57 6.77 13.62 10.85
C GLN A 57 5.31 13.18 10.80
N VAL A 58 4.72 13.15 9.59
CA VAL A 58 3.35 12.69 9.37
C VAL A 58 3.25 11.20 9.67
N VAL A 59 4.22 10.42 9.19
CA VAL A 59 4.28 8.97 9.40
C VAL A 59 4.39 8.63 10.89
N LEU A 60 5.28 9.29 11.64
CA LEU A 60 5.48 9.03 13.06
C LEU A 60 4.36 9.57 13.96
N SER A 61 3.60 10.56 13.48
CA SER A 61 2.45 11.10 14.23
C SER A 61 1.16 10.31 13.97
N ALA A 62 1.16 9.41 12.99
CA ALA A 62 0.01 8.58 12.68
C ALA A 62 -0.20 7.50 13.76
N PRO A 63 -1.45 7.10 14.03
CA PRO A 63 -1.74 5.99 14.93
C PRO A 63 -1.16 4.65 14.42
N ASP A 64 -0.94 4.55 13.12
CA ASP A 64 -0.26 3.45 12.46
C ASP A 64 0.73 4.00 11.42
N ALA A 65 2.01 3.92 11.75
CA ALA A 65 3.09 4.41 10.90
C ALA A 65 3.25 3.60 9.61
N ALA A 66 3.03 2.28 9.65
CA ALA A 66 3.16 1.43 8.47
C ALA A 66 2.04 1.74 7.47
N ALA A 67 0.81 1.92 7.95
CA ALA A 67 -0.31 2.32 7.13
C ALA A 67 -0.12 3.71 6.52
N ALA A 68 0.36 4.69 7.30
CA ALA A 68 0.65 6.03 6.80
C ALA A 68 1.75 6.02 5.72
N ALA A 69 2.85 5.31 5.97
CA ALA A 69 3.94 5.16 5.01
C ALA A 69 3.47 4.50 3.70
N TRP A 70 2.67 3.43 3.81
CA TRP A 70 2.08 2.76 2.66
C TRP A 70 1.20 3.69 1.84
N GLN A 71 0.30 4.47 2.46
CA GLN A 71 -0.59 5.37 1.74
C GLN A 71 0.17 6.49 1.01
N ILE A 72 1.24 7.01 1.60
CA ILE A 72 2.10 8.01 0.94
C ILE A 72 2.83 7.39 -0.26
N LEU A 73 3.43 6.20 -0.08
CA LEU A 73 4.08 5.48 -1.18
C LEU A 73 3.09 5.20 -2.32
N ARG A 74 1.91 4.69 -1.98
CA ARG A 74 0.83 4.40 -2.92
C ARG A 74 0.43 5.66 -3.69
N ALA A 75 0.17 6.77 -3.01
CA ALA A 75 -0.19 8.02 -3.66
C ALA A 75 0.90 8.50 -4.64
N ALA A 76 2.17 8.39 -4.25
CA ALA A 76 3.31 8.73 -5.10
C ALA A 76 3.39 7.85 -6.35
N LEU A 77 3.13 6.55 -6.23
CA LEU A 77 3.11 5.63 -7.38
C LEU A 77 1.92 5.90 -8.30
N VAL A 78 0.72 6.11 -7.74
CA VAL A 78 -0.49 6.40 -8.51
C VAL A 78 -0.39 7.73 -9.27
N ALA A 79 0.25 8.74 -8.68
CA ALA A 79 0.49 10.02 -9.36
C ALA A 79 1.38 9.88 -10.62
N ARG A 80 2.15 8.78 -10.74
CA ARG A 80 3.00 8.45 -11.89
C ARG A 80 2.35 7.45 -12.84
N ALA A 81 1.20 6.89 -12.47
CA ALA A 81 0.52 5.87 -13.24
C ALA A 81 -0.04 6.44 -14.54
N ALA A 82 -0.06 5.62 -15.60
CA ALA A 82 -0.90 5.92 -16.74
C ALA A 82 -2.38 5.93 -16.30
N PRO A 83 -3.25 6.78 -16.89
CA PRO A 83 -4.67 6.87 -16.51
C PRO A 83 -5.42 5.52 -16.54
N GLN A 84 -4.92 4.59 -17.36
CA GLN A 84 -5.49 3.26 -17.59
C GLN A 84 -5.15 2.25 -16.47
N ALA A 85 -4.07 2.47 -15.72
CA ALA A 85 -3.43 1.42 -14.90
C ALA A 85 -4.35 0.88 -13.79
N LEU A 86 -5.16 1.76 -13.19
CA LEU A 86 -6.15 1.39 -12.16
C LEU A 86 -7.59 1.42 -12.67
N ALA A 87 -7.82 1.62 -13.97
CA ALA A 87 -9.16 1.72 -14.54
C ALA A 87 -10.09 0.55 -14.18
N PRO A 88 -9.64 -0.73 -14.17
CA PRO A 88 -10.50 -1.86 -13.81
C PRO A 88 -11.03 -1.81 -12.37
N VAL A 89 -10.29 -1.17 -11.46
CA VAL A 89 -10.61 -1.08 -10.02
C VAL A 89 -10.96 0.34 -9.58
N ALA A 90 -11.09 1.29 -10.52
CA ALA A 90 -11.30 2.71 -10.21
C ALA A 90 -12.61 2.98 -9.45
N HIS A 91 -13.59 2.07 -9.54
CA HIS A 91 -14.87 2.14 -8.82
C HIS A 91 -14.75 1.76 -7.33
N LEU A 92 -13.61 1.21 -6.92
CA LEU A 92 -13.34 0.79 -5.54
C LEU A 92 -12.61 1.89 -4.76
N SER A 93 -12.75 1.89 -3.43
CA SER A 93 -11.93 2.75 -2.56
C SER A 93 -10.45 2.35 -2.60
N ALA A 94 -9.54 3.25 -2.22
CA ALA A 94 -8.09 2.97 -2.24
C ALA A 94 -7.70 1.69 -1.48
N ALA A 95 -8.26 1.47 -0.29
CA ALA A 95 -8.02 0.27 0.51
C ALA A 95 -8.57 -1.00 -0.17
N GLN A 96 -9.70 -0.90 -0.86
CA GLN A 96 -10.27 -2.01 -1.62
C GLN A 96 -9.46 -2.33 -2.88
N GLN A 97 -8.95 -1.31 -3.58
CA GLN A 97 -8.03 -1.47 -4.71
C GLN A 97 -6.77 -2.21 -4.27
N ASP A 98 -6.13 -1.76 -3.19
CA ASP A 98 -4.91 -2.38 -2.64
C ASP A 98 -5.16 -3.85 -2.30
N LEU A 99 -6.28 -4.16 -1.63
CA LEU A 99 -6.64 -5.53 -1.30
C LEU A 99 -6.81 -6.39 -2.55
N VAL A 100 -7.54 -5.89 -3.57
CA VAL A 100 -7.77 -6.64 -4.81
C VAL A 100 -6.45 -6.89 -5.55
N LEU A 101 -5.61 -5.87 -5.69
CA LEU A 101 -4.32 -5.99 -6.38
C LEU A 101 -3.37 -6.93 -5.64
N MET A 102 -3.19 -6.77 -4.33
CA MET A 102 -2.28 -7.62 -3.55
C MET A 102 -2.76 -9.06 -3.49
N ARG A 103 -4.05 -9.29 -3.25
CA ARG A 103 -4.60 -10.64 -3.05
C ARG A 103 -4.77 -11.39 -4.37
N HIS A 104 -5.37 -10.75 -5.37
CA HIS A 104 -5.77 -11.44 -6.60
C HIS A 104 -4.75 -11.31 -7.73
N VAL A 105 -3.97 -10.23 -7.79
CA VAL A 105 -2.95 -10.06 -8.84
C VAL A 105 -1.59 -10.54 -8.37
N LEU A 106 -1.17 -10.17 -7.15
CA LEU A 106 0.14 -10.56 -6.61
C LEU A 106 0.12 -11.85 -5.77
N GLY A 107 -1.05 -12.38 -5.44
CA GLY A 107 -1.20 -13.62 -4.66
C GLY A 107 -0.65 -13.52 -3.24
N TRP A 108 -0.61 -12.33 -2.64
CA TRP A 108 -0.10 -12.15 -1.28
C TRP A 108 -1.05 -12.74 -0.24
N SER A 109 -0.48 -13.30 0.83
CA SER A 109 -1.23 -13.77 1.99
C SER A 109 -1.73 -12.60 2.85
N ASP A 110 -2.79 -12.83 3.61
CA ASP A 110 -3.37 -11.85 4.54
C ASP A 110 -2.31 -11.31 5.52
N THR A 111 -1.45 -12.18 6.05
CA THR A 111 -0.32 -11.78 6.91
C THR A 111 0.66 -10.84 6.20
N ARG A 112 0.96 -11.10 4.93
CA ARG A 112 1.85 -10.23 4.14
C ARG A 112 1.18 -8.88 3.88
N ILE A 113 -0.12 -8.88 3.55
CA ILE A 113 -0.90 -7.66 3.34
C ILE A 113 -0.92 -6.80 4.61
N THR A 114 -1.26 -7.35 5.78
CA THR A 114 -1.26 -6.60 7.04
C THR A 114 0.12 -6.06 7.39
N THR A 115 1.18 -6.82 7.09
CA THR A 115 2.57 -6.40 7.34
C THR A 115 2.98 -5.21 6.46
N VAL A 116 2.58 -5.20 5.19
CA VAL A 116 2.95 -4.14 4.23
C VAL A 116 2.07 -2.90 4.38
N THR A 117 0.78 -3.10 4.64
CA THR A 117 -0.21 -2.00 4.69
C THR A 117 -0.44 -1.45 6.09
N GLY A 118 0.11 -2.06 7.14
CA GLY A 118 -0.19 -1.73 8.54
C GLY A 118 -1.57 -2.17 9.02
N LEU A 119 -2.52 -2.45 8.11
CA LEU A 119 -3.88 -2.82 8.47
C LEU A 119 -3.92 -3.99 9.45
N ASP A 120 -4.73 -3.87 10.50
CA ASP A 120 -5.00 -4.99 11.39
C ASP A 120 -5.91 -6.04 10.71
N GLN A 121 -5.98 -7.24 11.30
CA GLN A 121 -6.76 -8.36 10.77
C GLN A 121 -8.27 -8.07 10.69
N ALA A 122 -8.83 -7.31 11.62
CA ALA A 122 -10.23 -6.92 11.60
C ALA A 122 -10.50 -5.89 10.49
N ALA A 123 -9.61 -4.91 10.30
CA ALA A 123 -9.69 -3.96 9.19
C ALA A 123 -9.60 -4.69 7.83
N LEU A 124 -8.68 -5.64 7.70
CA LEU A 124 -8.54 -6.48 6.50
C LEU A 124 -9.80 -7.31 6.24
N ALA A 125 -10.35 -7.95 7.27
CA ALA A 125 -11.58 -8.74 7.17
C ALA A 125 -12.78 -7.86 6.80
N ALA A 126 -12.90 -6.66 7.35
CA ALA A 126 -13.95 -5.70 7.02
C ALA A 126 -13.86 -5.25 5.55
N ALA A 127 -12.66 -4.91 5.08
CA ALA A 127 -12.43 -4.56 3.67
C ALA A 127 -12.78 -5.71 2.72
N THR A 128 -12.41 -6.94 3.09
CA THR A 128 -12.73 -8.17 2.32
C THR A 128 -14.24 -8.40 2.24
N ARG A 129 -14.96 -8.25 3.36
CA ARG A 129 -16.43 -8.35 3.38
C ARG A 129 -17.10 -7.25 2.54
N ALA A 130 -16.57 -6.03 2.58
CA ALA A 130 -17.10 -4.92 1.78
C ALA A 130 -17.03 -5.22 0.28
N LEU A 131 -15.95 -5.85 -0.20
CA LEU A 131 -15.81 -6.26 -1.60
C LEU A 131 -16.79 -7.37 -2.03
N THR A 132 -17.09 -8.29 -1.12
CA THR A 132 -18.05 -9.38 -1.39
C THR A 132 -19.50 -8.92 -1.28
N GLY A 133 -19.79 -7.95 -0.41
CA GLY A 133 -21.12 -7.36 -0.24
C GLY A 133 -21.56 -6.43 -1.39
N THR A 134 -20.63 -5.88 -2.17
CA THR A 134 -20.93 -5.06 -3.37
C THR A 134 -21.26 -5.87 -4.61
N ALA A 135 -21.12 -7.19 -4.59
CA ALA A 135 -21.53 -8.06 -5.69
C ALA A 135 -23.06 -8.22 -5.73
N LYS A 136 -23.78 -7.18 -6.17
CA LYS A 136 -25.16 -7.33 -6.62
C LYS A 136 -25.13 -8.17 -7.92
N PRO A 137 -25.77 -9.35 -7.98
CA PRO A 137 -25.80 -10.11 -9.22
C PRO A 137 -26.51 -9.28 -10.31
N PRO A 138 -26.10 -9.37 -11.59
CA PRO A 138 -26.86 -8.77 -12.66
C PRO A 138 -28.25 -9.42 -12.65
N THR A 139 -29.26 -8.63 -12.30
CA THR A 139 -30.67 -9.01 -12.51
C THR A 139 -30.82 -9.27 -14.00
N ALA A 140 -30.82 -10.55 -14.38
CA ALA A 140 -31.19 -10.97 -15.71
C ALA A 140 -32.60 -10.46 -15.99
N HIS A 141 -32.71 -9.44 -16.83
CA HIS A 141 -33.97 -9.01 -17.39
C HIS A 141 -34.40 -10.10 -18.36
N VAL A 142 -35.27 -11.00 -17.91
CA VAL A 142 -35.97 -11.94 -18.78
C VAL A 142 -36.98 -11.11 -19.59
N PRO A 143 -36.85 -10.97 -20.91
CA PRO A 143 -37.90 -10.36 -21.70
C PRO A 143 -39.12 -11.30 -21.67
N ARG A 144 -40.23 -10.81 -21.10
CA ARG A 144 -41.54 -11.43 -21.34
C ARG A 144 -41.87 -11.26 -22.81
N GLN A 145 -41.79 -12.37 -23.55
CA GLN A 145 -42.43 -12.51 -24.84
C GLN A 145 -43.94 -12.39 -24.62
N GLY A 146 -44.55 -11.43 -25.31
CA GLY A 146 -45.99 -11.27 -25.50
C GLY A 146 -46.23 -10.91 -26.95
#